data_AF-T0Z642-F1
#
_entry.id   AF-T0Z642-F1
#
_cell.length_a   1.000
_cell.length_b   1.000
_cell.length_c   1.000
_cell.angle_alpha   90.00
_cell.angle_beta   90.00
_cell.angle_gamma   90.00
#
_symmetry.space_group_name_H-M   'P 1'
#
loop_
_entity.id
_entity.type
_entity.pdbx_description
1 polymer ?
#
loop_
_entity_poly.entity_id
_entity_poly.type
_entity_poly.pdbx_seq_one_letter_code
_entity_poly.pdbx_strand_id
1 'polypeptide(L)' 'MRAVQVVAAALIGADGRVLIAERAPGKPLAGRWEFPGGKREPGEG' A
#
# COMPACT_ATOMS: atom_id res chain seq x y z
N MET A 1 -21.15 7.46 3.08
CA MET A 1 -19.73 7.13 2.83
C MET A 1 -19.67 5.81 2.08
N ARG A 2 -18.80 5.70 1.07
CA ARG A 2 -18.59 4.44 0.32
C ARG A 2 -17.21 3.90 0.69
N ALA A 3 -17.16 2.66 1.16
CA ALA A 3 -15.90 1.99 1.43
C ALA A 3 -15.18 1.66 0.11
N VAL A 4 -13.85 1.77 0.11
CA VAL A 4 -12.98 1.37 -1.01
C VAL A 4 -12.21 0.13 -0.58
N GLN A 5 -12.29 -0.95 -1.35
CA GLN A 5 -11.47 -2.14 -1.12
C GLN A 5 -10.06 -1.90 -1.63
N VAL A 6 -9.08 -2.21 -0.78
CA VAL A 6 -7.65 -2.15 -1.11
C VAL A 6 -6.99 -3.45 -0.67
N VAL A 7 -5.96 -3.86 -1.41
CA VAL A 7 -5.06 -4.94 -1.03
C VAL A 7 -3.71 -4.34 -0.69
N ALA A 8 -3.11 -4.76 0.42
CA ALA A 8 -1.78 -4.38 0.84
C ALA A 8 -0.97 -5.63 1.16
N ALA A 9 0.31 -5.64 0.80
CA ALA A 9 1.23 -6.75 1.02
C ALA A 9 2.37 -6.34 1.94
N ALA A 10 2.69 -7.21 2.91
CA ALA A 10 3.92 -7.11 3.69
C ALA A 10 4.94 -8.07 3.08
N LEU A 11 5.93 -7.51 2.37
CA LEU A 11 7.05 -8.29 1.83
C LEU A 11 8.15 -8.32 2.88
N ILE A 12 8.51 -9.51 3.34
CA ILE A 12 9.50 -9.74 4.40
C ILE A 12 10.77 -10.29 3.76
N GLY A 13 11.89 -9.59 3.96
CA GLY A 13 13.21 -10.04 3.54
C GLY A 13 13.73 -11.20 4.40
N ALA A 14 14.74 -11.90 3.90
CA ALA A 14 15.38 -12.99 4.64
C ALA A 14 16.03 -12.52 5.97
N ASP A 15 16.32 -11.23 6.10
CA ASP A 15 16.82 -10.58 7.31
C ASP A 15 15.69 -10.09 8.25
N GLY A 16 14.44 -10.42 7.94
CA GLY A 16 13.26 -10.02 8.72
C GLY A 16 12.79 -8.59 8.51
N ARG A 17 13.42 -7.81 7.63
CA ARG A 17 12.96 -6.45 7.32
C ARG A 17 11.73 -6.46 6.42
N VAL A 18 10.88 -5.43 6.56
CA VAL A 18 9.63 -5.30 5.79
C VAL A 18 9.76 -4.19 4.77
N LEU A 19 9.34 -4.43 3.53
CA LEU A 19 9.29 -3.38 2.50
C LEU A 19 8.16 -2.40 2.80
N ILE A 20 8.53 -1.13 2.94
CA ILE A 20 7.62 0.01 3.05
C ILE A 20 8.05 1.09 2.05
N ALA A 21 7.08 1.85 1.52
CA ALA A 21 7.33 2.96 0.62
C ALA A 21 6.93 4.29 1.28
N GLU A 22 7.72 5.34 1.04
CA GLU A 22 7.32 6.69 1.43
C GLU A 22 6.43 7.29 0.33
N ARG A 23 5.31 7.89 0.72
CA ARG A 23 4.39 8.51 -0.24
C ARG A 23 4.99 9.77 -0.85
N ALA A 24 5.04 9.78 -2.18
CA ALA A 24 5.58 10.90 -2.96
C ALA A 24 4.91 12.25 -2.64
N PRO A 25 5.65 13.37 -2.79
CA PRO A 25 5.09 14.72 -2.67
C PRO A 25 3.88 14.93 -3.58
N GLY A 26 2.94 15.78 -3.13
CA GLY A 26 1.74 16.14 -3.91
C GLY A 26 0.63 15.09 -3.91
N LYS A 27 0.81 13.95 -3.23
CA LYS A 27 -0.26 12.96 -2.97
C LYS A 27 -0.87 13.19 -1.59
N PRO A 28 -2.14 12.80 -1.35
CA PRO A 28 -2.67 12.72 0.01
C PRO A 28 -1.74 11.89 0.88
N LEU A 29 -1.51 12.33 2.13
CA LEU A 29 -0.60 11.67 3.09
C LEU A 29 0.87 11.60 2.64
N ALA A 30 1.35 12.56 1.83
CA ALA A 30 2.77 12.66 1.45
C ALA A 30 3.71 12.61 2.68
N GLY A 31 4.86 11.96 2.52
CA GLY A 31 5.86 11.79 3.58
C GLY A 31 5.50 10.74 4.65
N ARG A 32 4.36 10.06 4.52
CA ARG A 32 4.01 8.90 5.37
C ARG A 32 4.42 7.59 4.70
N TRP A 33 4.69 6.60 5.54
CA TRP A 33 4.97 5.24 5.11
C TRP A 33 3.70 4.48 4.72
N GLU A 34 3.80 3.61 3.71
CA GLU A 34 2.74 2.71 3.26
C GLU A 34 3.28 1.33 2.87
N PHE A 35 2.39 0.33 2.91
CA PHE A 35 2.66 -0.97 2.33
C PHE A 35 2.42 -0.95 0.81
N PRO A 36 3.20 -1.69 0.02
CA PRO A 36 2.89 -1.95 -1.39
C PRO A 36 1.47 -2.51 -1.54
N GLY A 37 0.72 -2.00 -2.52
CA GLY A 37 -0.67 -2.37 -2.67
C GLY A 37 -1.44 -1.50 -3.66
N GLY A 38 -2.74 -1.71 -3.74
CA GLY A 38 -3.61 -1.03 -4.68
C GLY A 38 -5.09 -1.15 -4.36
N LYS A 39 -5.90 -0.35 -5.05
CA LYS A 39 -7.36 -0.53 -5.05
C LYS A 39 -7.69 -1.80 -5.81
N ARG A 40 -8.71 -2.51 -5.34
CA ARG A 40 -9.24 -3.66 -6.05
C ARG A 40 -10.09 -3.19 -7.23
N GLU A 41 -9.79 -3.73 -8.41
CA GLU A 41 -10.53 -3.46 -9.64
C GLU A 41 -11.66 -4.49 -9.87
N PRO A 42 -12.69 -4.15 -10.66
CA PRO A 42 -13.75 -5.09 -11.00
C PRO A 42 -13.18 -6.36 -11.66
N GLY A 43 -13.51 -7.53 -11.11
CA GLY A 43 -13.09 -8.83 -11.63
C GLY A 43 -11.89 -9.48 -10.92
N GLU A 44 -11.24 -8.81 -9.98
CA GLU A 44 -10.12 -9.36 -9.20
C GLU A 44 -10.59 -10.25 -8.01
N GLY A 45 -11.53 -11.17 -8.20
CA GLY A 45 -12.16 -11.97 -7.13
C GLY A 45 -12.33 -13.43 -7.44
#